data_AF-A0A0F9MGG3-F1
#
_entry.id   AF-A0A0F9MGG3-F1
#
_cell.length_a   1.000
_cell.length_b   1.000
_cell.length_c   1.000
_cell.angle_alpha   90.00
_cell.angle_beta   90.00
_cell.angle_gamma   90.00
#
_symmetry.space_group_name_H-M   'P 1'
#
loop_
_entity.id
_entity.type
_entity.pdbx_description
1 polymer ?
#
loop_
_entity_poly.entity_id
_entity_poly.type
_entity_poly.pdbx_seq_one_letter_code
_entity_poly.pdbx_strand_id
1 'polypeptide(L)' 'MSMRDTSAADLVRNWNSQYPVGTKVILTNDTGGEEITATRSQAWVIPSGPPLVSVEGRAGGYLLTRIKAAGD' A
#
# COMPACT_ATOMS: atom_id res chain seq x y z
N MET A 1 24.20 17.53 0.67
CA MET A 1 22.78 17.40 0.29
C MET A 1 22.25 16.19 1.05
N SER A 2 21.61 16.41 2.21
CA SER A 2 21.15 15.31 3.07
C SER A 2 19.92 14.68 2.43
N MET A 3 20.08 13.45 1.94
CA MET A 3 19.03 12.61 1.40
C MET A 3 18.01 12.42 2.53
N ARG A 4 16.86 13.10 2.45
CA ARG A 4 15.83 13.01 3.49
C ARG A 4 15.40 11.55 3.59
N ASP A 5 15.75 10.89 4.69
CA ASP A 5 15.09 9.66 5.12
C ASP A 5 13.58 9.95 5.15
N THR A 6 12.88 9.54 4.10
CA THR A 6 11.43 9.73 4.02
C THR A 6 10.84 8.85 5.10
N SER A 7 10.22 9.46 6.10
CA SER A 7 9.69 8.71 7.24
C SER A 7 8.55 7.80 6.77
N ALA A 8 8.29 6.71 7.50
CA ALA A 8 7.15 5.84 7.21
C ALA A 8 5.82 6.62 7.21
N ALA A 9 5.72 7.68 8.02
CA ALA A 9 4.57 8.57 8.05
C ALA A 9 4.43 9.39 6.76
N ASP A 10 5.52 9.88 6.18
CA ASP A 10 5.51 10.58 4.90
C ASP A 10 5.11 9.66 3.75
N LEU A 11 5.62 8.41 3.75
CA LEU A 11 5.22 7.39 2.78
C LEU A 11 3.71 7.11 2.82
N VAL A 12 3.17 6.91 4.03
CA VAL A 12 1.72 6.69 4.22
C VAL A 12 0.90 7.88 3.77
N ARG A 13 1.30 9.11 4.14
CA ARG A 13 0.59 10.33 3.73
C ARG A 13 0.57 10.49 2.21
N ASN A 14 1.72 10.32 1.57
CA ASN A 14 1.86 10.43 0.12
C ASN A 14 1.05 9.34 -0.60
N TRP A 15 1.08 8.10 -0.07
CA TRP A 15 0.29 6.99 -0.60
C TRP A 15 -1.20 7.26 -0.51
N ASN A 16 -1.70 7.64 0.66
CA ASN A 16 -3.13 7.91 0.89
C ASN A 16 -3.65 9.10 0.06
N SER A 17 -2.79 10.06 -0.24
CA SER A 17 -3.15 11.19 -1.12
C SER A 17 -3.31 10.77 -2.59
N GLN A 18 -2.55 9.76 -3.04
CA GLN A 18 -2.60 9.28 -4.43
C GLN A 18 -3.65 8.17 -4.61
N TYR A 19 -3.82 7.33 -3.60
CA TYR A 19 -4.62 6.11 -3.64
C TYR A 19 -5.60 6.09 -2.46
N PRO A 20 -6.73 6.84 -2.55
CA PRO A 20 -7.77 6.79 -1.54
C PRO A 20 -8.39 5.39 -1.39
N VAL A 21 -9.21 5.20 -0.36
CA VAL A 21 -9.97 3.95 -0.18
C VAL A 21 -10.91 3.73 -1.38
N GLY A 22 -10.97 2.51 -1.88
CA GLY A 22 -11.72 2.13 -3.09
C GLY A 22 -10.92 2.25 -4.39
N THR A 23 -9.66 2.70 -4.34
CA THR A 23 -8.79 2.73 -5.52
C THR A 23 -8.48 1.32 -6.00
N LYS A 24 -8.67 1.10 -7.30
CA LYS A 24 -8.33 -0.16 -7.97
C LYS A 24 -6.81 -0.34 -8.03
N VAL A 25 -6.33 -1.48 -7.54
CA VAL A 25 -4.92 -1.81 -7.43
C VAL A 25 -4.65 -3.25 -7.86
N ILE A 26 -3.40 -3.53 -8.23
CA ILE A 26 -2.88 -4.87 -8.45
C ILE A 26 -2.13 -5.27 -7.19
N LEU A 27 -2.59 -6.33 -6.53
CA LEU A 27 -1.91 -6.96 -5.40
C LEU A 27 -1.02 -8.09 -5.91
N THR A 28 0.25 -8.09 -5.55
CA THR A 28 1.13 -9.24 -5.65
C THR A 28 1.05 -10.06 -4.36
N ASN A 29 0.52 -11.28 -4.44
CA ASN A 29 0.38 -12.19 -3.29
C ASN A 29 1.70 -12.89 -2.93
N ASP A 30 1.69 -13.69 -1.86
CA ASP A 30 2.89 -14.39 -1.36
C ASP A 30 3.46 -15.44 -2.32
N THR A 31 2.67 -15.93 -3.27
CA THR A 31 3.14 -16.85 -4.32
C THR A 31 3.63 -16.11 -5.56
N GLY A 32 3.69 -14.78 -5.53
CA GLY A 32 4.07 -13.94 -6.67
C GLY A 32 2.96 -13.76 -7.72
N GLY A 33 1.75 -14.26 -7.46
CA GLY A 33 0.60 -14.06 -8.33
C GLY A 33 0.05 -12.64 -8.20
N GLU A 34 -0.33 -12.04 -9.33
CA GLU A 34 -0.94 -10.72 -9.37
C GLU A 34 -2.47 -10.85 -9.48
N GLU A 35 -3.20 -10.11 -8.66
CA GLU A 35 -4.66 -10.04 -8.71
C GLU A 35 -5.15 -8.60 -8.66
N ILE A 36 -6.19 -8.29 -9.42
CA ILE A 36 -6.84 -6.98 -9.41
C ILE A 36 -7.83 -6.93 -8.24
N THR A 37 -7.67 -5.95 -7.37
CA THR A 37 -8.54 -5.69 -6.22
C THR A 37 -8.68 -4.17 -6.00
N ALA A 38 -9.25 -3.75 -4.87
CA ALA A 38 -9.35 -2.35 -4.47
C ALA A 38 -8.82 -2.16 -3.05
N THR A 39 -8.33 -0.96 -2.72
CA THR A 39 -7.96 -0.59 -1.35
C THR A 39 -9.21 -0.60 -0.46
N ARG A 40 -9.13 -1.28 0.68
CA ARG A 40 -10.19 -1.37 1.69
C ARG A 40 -10.02 -0.37 2.83
N SER A 41 -8.80 0.13 3.01
CA SER A 41 -8.46 1.08 4.06
C SER A 41 -7.41 2.07 3.58
N GLN A 42 -7.21 3.13 4.35
CA GLN A 42 -6.00 3.94 4.26
C GLN A 42 -4.78 3.08 4.60
N ALA A 43 -3.62 3.42 4.06
CA ALA A 43 -2.35 2.88 4.50
C ALA A 43 -2.02 3.37 5.93
N TRP A 44 -1.31 2.55 6.70
CA TRP A 44 -0.89 2.86 8.06
C TRP A 44 0.54 2.38 8.36
N VAL A 45 1.16 3.02 9.36
CA VAL A 45 2.49 2.66 9.87
C VAL A 45 2.34 1.61 10.96
N ILE A 46 3.28 0.66 11.03
CA ILE A 46 3.42 -0.27 12.15
C ILE A 46 4.72 0.01 12.93
N PRO A 47 4.79 -0.26 14.24
CA PRO A 47 5.90 0.18 15.11
C PRO A 47 7.30 -0.35 14.70
N SER A 48 7.37 -1.50 14.02
CA SER A 48 8.64 -2.17 13.72
C SER A 48 8.65 -2.76 12.31
N GLY A 49 7.97 -2.11 11.36
CA GLY A 49 7.90 -2.62 10.00
C GLY A 49 7.44 -1.60 8.97
N PRO A 50 7.47 -2.01 7.69
CA PRO A 50 7.05 -1.18 6.58
C PRO A 50 5.55 -0.85 6.64
N PRO A 51 5.12 0.26 6.02
CA PRO A 51 3.71 0.60 5.93
C PRO A 51 2.86 -0.48 5.24
N LEU A 52 1.62 -0.60 5.71
CA LEU A 52 0.65 -1.59 5.24
C LEU A 52 -0.63 -0.93 4.72
N VAL A 53 -1.35 -1.64 3.86
CA VAL A 53 -2.71 -1.30 3.41
C VAL A 53 -3.56 -2.57 3.34
N SER A 54 -4.86 -2.48 3.64
CA SER A 54 -5.80 -3.58 3.43
C SER A 54 -6.46 -3.46 2.07
N VAL A 55 -6.79 -4.60 1.46
CA VAL A 55 -7.50 -4.67 0.19
C VAL A 55 -8.78 -5.48 0.31
N GLU A 56 -9.70 -5.27 -0.63
CA GLU A 56 -10.96 -6.00 -0.72
C GLU A 56 -10.71 -7.49 -0.97
N GLY A 57 -11.54 -8.34 -0.35
CA GLY A 57 -11.46 -9.80 -0.49
C GLY A 57 -10.28 -10.48 0.23
N ARG A 58 -9.40 -9.73 0.92
CA ARG A 58 -8.28 -10.29 1.69
C ARG A 58 -8.32 -9.85 3.16
N ALA A 59 -7.85 -10.75 4.02
CA ALA A 59 -7.65 -10.46 5.43
C ALA A 59 -6.25 -9.91 5.68
N GLY A 60 -6.10 -9.02 6.66
CA GLY A 60 -4.82 -8.46 7.05
C GLY A 60 -4.38 -7.24 6.23
N GLY A 61 -3.11 -6.87 6.40
CA GLY A 61 -2.46 -5.77 5.71
C GLY A 61 -1.34 -6.27 4.81
N TYR A 62 -1.21 -5.63 3.64
CA TYR A 62 -0.20 -5.92 2.65
C TYR A 62 0.78 -4.76 2.55
N LEU A 63 2.05 -5.10 2.29
CA LEU A 63 3.12 -4.14 2.06
C LEU A 63 2.76 -3.24 0.88
N LEU A 64 3.00 -1.93 1.01
CA LEU A 64 2.80 -1.00 -0.11
C LEU A 64 3.62 -1.40 -1.35
N THR A 65 4.79 -2.02 -1.15
CA THR A 65 5.65 -2.53 -2.24
C THR A 65 5.03 -3.70 -3.03
N ARG A 66 4.00 -4.35 -2.49
CA ARG A 66 3.23 -5.41 -3.16
C ARG A 66 1.97 -4.88 -3.83
N ILE A 67 1.75 -3.58 -3.82
CA ILE A 67 0.56 -2.94 -4.39
C ILE A 67 1.01 -2.01 -5.52
N LYS A 68 0.38 -2.16 -6.69
CA LYS A 68 0.56 -1.26 -7.84
C LYS A 68 -0.78 -0.64 -8.20
N ALA A 69 -0.79 0.58 -8.74
CA ALA A 69 -2.01 1.16 -9.29
C ALA A 69 -2.48 0.33 -10.49
N ALA A 70 -3.78 0.04 -10.60
CA ALA A 70 -4.33 -0.73 -11.72
C ALA A 70 -4.65 0.15 -12.96
N GLY A 71 -3.88 1.21 -13.18
CA GLY A 71 -4.09 2.15 -14.28
C GLY A 71 -2.85 2.99 -14.54
N ASP A 72 -2.10 2.58 -15.55
CA ASP A 72 -1.51 3.47 -16.55
C ASP A 72 -2.17 3.10 -17.89
#